data_AF-A0A9P5X723-F1
#
_entry.id   AF-A0A9P5X723-F1
#
_cell.length_a   1.000
_cell.length_b   1.000
_cell.length_c   1.000
_cell.angle_alpha   90.00
_cell.angle_beta   90.00
_cell.angle_gamma   90.00
#
_symmetry.space_group_name_H-M   'P 1'
#
loop_
_entity.id
_entity.type
_entity.pdbx_description
1 polymer ?
#
loop_
_entity_poly.entity_id
_entity_poly.type
_entity_poly.pdbx_seq_one_letter_code
_entity_poly.pdbx_strand_id
1 'polypeptide(L)'
;MAASFSVRGECKICLDEKLEIEAFRVFPCGHCFCKSCIHDLYSRGERRKTPCPLCRKPWFKNDANQLVFHPVIVDPSGSSIEYVIDGINRMNETCKTISVKRAHTKLTKAAENIEEANADRLRKAIEDFAQRIIPLFEELDLGRRRIQELEENQRNDSLDLATKRHRLESLEKETSSLRKSNETLQINYLQALESAGTLRVKAEELQSNLSDARKNLATKEDEHRRAMDSIGRFKSSDAAKSKKLKTLKKEVDELAIKLQEKENMVEEQSSLMDLDHDLPLTATGPLSSTHSSGLSSLRVHSKEEGWVDVGNFEFEGMPRPGFGSAWNIANKKVNSVLKKPQPSGSKANPKFPLNLDAKGRPTIAVHVGPKSTIRVGQPF
;
A
#
# COMPACT_ATOMS: atom_id res chain seq x y z
N MET A 1 -40.11 -94.04 -17.75
CA MET A 1 -40.82 -92.84 -18.26
C MET A 1 -40.28 -91.64 -17.49
N ALA A 2 -39.44 -90.81 -18.09
CA ALA A 2 -38.92 -89.62 -17.42
C ALA A 2 -40.03 -88.56 -17.35
N ALA A 3 -40.45 -88.19 -16.15
CA ALA A 3 -41.38 -87.08 -15.98
C ALA A 3 -40.66 -85.78 -16.38
N SER A 4 -41.07 -85.18 -17.50
CA SER A 4 -40.57 -83.87 -17.91
C SER A 4 -41.18 -82.80 -17.01
N PHE A 5 -40.42 -82.34 -16.03
CA PHE A 5 -40.80 -81.19 -15.22
C PHE A 5 -40.67 -79.91 -16.05
N SER A 6 -41.77 -79.48 -16.65
CA SER A 6 -41.86 -78.16 -17.29
C SER A 6 -42.11 -77.11 -16.21
N VAL A 7 -41.10 -76.28 -15.95
CA VAL A 7 -41.25 -75.14 -15.04
C VAL A 7 -41.84 -73.96 -15.85
N ARG A 8 -42.98 -73.43 -15.40
CA ARG A 8 -43.72 -72.34 -16.05
C ARG A 8 -43.66 -71.06 -15.22
N GLY A 9 -43.67 -69.92 -15.88
CA GLY A 9 -43.62 -68.60 -15.25
C GLY A 9 -44.78 -67.69 -15.68
N GLU A 10 -45.10 -66.70 -14.84
CA GLU A 10 -46.15 -65.71 -15.09
C GLU A 10 -45.56 -64.35 -15.49
N CYS A 11 -46.00 -63.78 -16.61
CA CYS A 11 -45.59 -62.45 -17.04
C CYS A 11 -46.49 -61.36 -16.46
N LYS A 12 -45.95 -60.43 -15.67
CA LYS A 12 -46.73 -59.36 -15.01
C LYS A 12 -47.24 -58.25 -15.93
N ILE A 13 -46.95 -58.30 -17.24
CA ILE A 13 -47.48 -57.34 -18.24
C ILE A 13 -48.73 -57.91 -18.93
N CYS A 14 -48.64 -59.12 -19.50
CA CYS A 14 -49.76 -59.76 -20.17
C CYS A 14 -50.60 -60.68 -19.27
N LEU A 15 -50.12 -60.95 -18.04
CA LEU A 15 -50.75 -61.82 -17.05
C LEU A 15 -50.93 -63.27 -17.52
N ASP A 16 -50.11 -63.72 -18.48
CA ASP A 16 -50.11 -65.12 -18.92
C ASP A 16 -49.25 -65.98 -17.98
N GLU A 17 -49.87 -66.98 -17.37
CA GLU A 17 -49.31 -67.91 -16.38
C GLU A 17 -48.69 -69.17 -16.99
N LYS A 18 -48.88 -69.42 -18.29
CA LYS A 18 -48.49 -70.69 -18.95
C LYS A 18 -47.27 -70.56 -19.83
N LEU A 19 -46.44 -69.54 -19.61
CA LEU A 19 -45.26 -69.28 -20.43
C LEU A 19 -44.07 -70.14 -19.97
N GLU A 20 -43.37 -70.70 -20.95
CA GLU A 20 -42.10 -71.38 -20.71
C GLU A 20 -41.05 -70.36 -20.24
N ILE A 21 -40.18 -70.77 -19.32
CA ILE A 21 -39.16 -69.89 -18.75
C ILE A 21 -38.23 -69.29 -19.82
N GLU A 22 -37.96 -70.04 -20.89
CA GLU A 22 -37.13 -69.58 -22.00
C GLU A 22 -37.71 -68.34 -22.70
N ALA A 23 -39.02 -68.11 -22.56
CA ALA A 23 -39.69 -66.93 -23.07
C ALA A 23 -39.41 -65.68 -22.22
N PHE A 24 -38.87 -65.80 -21.00
CA PHE A 24 -38.58 -64.67 -20.13
C PHE A 24 -37.21 -64.05 -20.42
N ARG A 25 -37.11 -62.73 -20.27
CA ARG A 25 -35.85 -62.01 -20.17
C ARG A 25 -35.81 -61.20 -18.89
N VAL A 26 -34.63 -61.09 -18.29
CA VAL A 26 -34.38 -60.34 -17.05
C VAL A 26 -33.70 -59.03 -17.40
N PHE A 27 -34.25 -57.93 -16.90
CA PHE A 27 -33.63 -56.61 -17.02
C PHE A 27 -32.51 -56.42 -16.00
N PRO A 28 -31.60 -55.44 -16.17
CA PRO A 28 -30.56 -55.11 -15.18
C PRO A 28 -31.10 -54.77 -13.80
N CYS A 29 -32.37 -54.34 -13.72
CA CYS A 29 -33.04 -54.06 -12.46
C CYS A 29 -33.56 -55.32 -11.72
N GLY A 30 -33.43 -56.51 -12.30
CA GLY A 30 -33.88 -57.79 -11.73
C GLY A 30 -35.31 -58.21 -12.09
N HIS A 31 -36.12 -57.31 -12.65
CA HIS A 31 -37.48 -57.66 -13.11
C HIS A 31 -37.45 -58.43 -14.42
N CYS A 32 -38.34 -59.41 -14.56
CA CYS A 32 -38.43 -60.26 -15.75
C CYS A 32 -39.82 -60.17 -16.41
N PHE A 33 -39.83 -60.26 -17.73
CA PHE A 33 -41.05 -60.24 -18.55
C PHE A 33 -40.88 -61.16 -19.75
N CYS A 34 -41.99 -61.56 -20.37
CA CYS A 34 -41.94 -62.39 -21.57
C CYS A 34 -41.45 -61.59 -22.79
N LYS A 35 -40.86 -62.31 -23.75
CA LYS A 35 -40.22 -61.75 -24.95
C LYS A 35 -41.18 -60.89 -25.78
N SER A 36 -42.45 -61.28 -25.87
CA SER A 36 -43.47 -60.51 -26.60
C SER A 36 -43.76 -59.17 -25.94
N CYS A 37 -44.03 -59.13 -24.64
CA CYS A 37 -44.26 -57.86 -23.93
C CYS A 37 -43.05 -56.93 -23.96
N ILE A 38 -41.83 -57.48 -23.89
CA ILE A 38 -40.59 -56.74 -24.03
C ILE A 38 -40.47 -56.13 -25.43
N HIS A 39 -40.83 -56.88 -26.47
CA HIS A 39 -40.84 -56.40 -27.84
C HIS A 39 -41.86 -55.26 -28.04
N ASP A 40 -43.06 -55.39 -27.47
CA ASP A 40 -44.09 -54.36 -27.55
C ASP A 40 -43.69 -53.07 -26.84
N LEU A 41 -43.02 -53.17 -25.69
CA LEU A 41 -42.45 -52.03 -24.99
C LEU A 41 -41.39 -51.30 -25.82
N TYR A 42 -40.66 -52.02 -26.69
CA TYR A 42 -39.74 -51.41 -27.64
C TYR A 42 -40.44 -50.71 -28.80
N SER A 43 -41.40 -51.39 -29.42
CA SER A 43 -42.09 -50.88 -30.60
C SER A 43 -42.90 -49.61 -30.30
N ARG A 44 -43.34 -49.41 -29.06
CA ARG A 44 -44.09 -48.22 -28.62
C ARG A 44 -43.21 -47.03 -28.23
N GLY A 45 -41.90 -47.22 -28.05
CA GLY A 45 -41.00 -46.19 -27.57
C GLY A 45 -40.09 -45.64 -28.65
N GLU A 46 -40.24 -44.36 -29.02
CA GLU A 46 -39.25 -43.64 -29.87
C GLU A 46 -37.92 -43.36 -29.14
N ARG A 47 -37.85 -43.67 -27.83
CA ARG A 47 -36.69 -43.36 -26.99
C ARG A 47 -35.68 -44.51 -27.02
N ARG A 48 -34.39 -44.16 -27.12
CA ARG A 48 -33.26 -45.11 -26.98
C ARG A 48 -33.22 -45.85 -25.63
N LYS A 49 -34.01 -45.40 -24.64
CA LYS A 49 -34.11 -45.97 -23.29
C LYS A 49 -35.57 -46.12 -22.90
N THR A 50 -35.99 -47.35 -22.63
CA THR A 50 -37.35 -47.65 -22.16
C THR A 50 -37.30 -47.84 -20.64
N PRO A 51 -38.23 -47.27 -19.86
CA PRO A 51 -38.29 -47.53 -18.42
C PRO A 51 -38.85 -48.93 -18.14
N CYS A 52 -38.36 -49.60 -17.10
CA CYS A 52 -38.95 -50.85 -16.62
C CYS A 52 -40.41 -50.60 -16.14
N PRO A 53 -41.40 -51.43 -16.52
CA PRO A 53 -42.81 -51.22 -16.11
C PRO A 53 -43.04 -51.24 -14.59
N LEU A 54 -42.22 -52.00 -13.85
CA LEU A 54 -42.38 -52.15 -12.40
C LEU A 54 -41.60 -51.09 -11.60
N CYS A 55 -40.32 -50.85 -11.92
CA CYS A 55 -39.46 -49.96 -11.14
C CYS A 55 -39.03 -48.67 -11.85
N ARG A 56 -39.46 -48.47 -13.10
CA ARG A 56 -39.14 -47.32 -13.95
C ARG A 56 -37.65 -47.05 -14.24
N LYS A 57 -36.72 -47.88 -13.75
CA LYS A 57 -35.30 -47.78 -14.09
C LYS A 57 -35.10 -47.92 -15.60
N PRO A 58 -34.31 -47.03 -16.24
CA PRO A 58 -34.05 -47.11 -17.67
C PRO A 58 -33.17 -48.32 -18.00
N TRP A 59 -33.43 -48.96 -19.13
CA TRP A 59 -32.63 -50.07 -19.67
C TRP A 59 -32.55 -49.96 -21.20
N PHE A 60 -31.55 -50.61 -21.80
CA PHE A 60 -31.33 -50.65 -23.25
C PHE A 60 -31.77 -51.99 -23.86
N LYS A 61 -32.02 -52.02 -25.18
CA LYS A 61 -32.51 -53.19 -25.93
C LYS A 61 -31.66 -54.44 -25.76
N ASN A 62 -30.35 -54.25 -25.62
CA ASN A 62 -29.40 -55.33 -25.53
C ASN A 62 -29.13 -55.77 -24.07
N ASP A 63 -29.73 -55.10 -23.08
CA ASP A 63 -29.48 -55.41 -21.67
C ASP A 63 -30.39 -56.51 -21.11
N ALA A 64 -31.42 -56.93 -21.86
CA ALA A 64 -32.36 -57.96 -21.42
C ALA A 64 -31.77 -59.35 -21.65
N ASN A 65 -31.33 -60.00 -20.58
CA ASN A 65 -30.67 -61.29 -20.64
C ASN A 65 -31.67 -62.44 -20.59
N GLN A 66 -31.39 -63.53 -21.33
CA GLN A 66 -32.16 -64.77 -21.21
C GLN A 66 -31.94 -65.38 -19.83
N LEU A 67 -33.05 -65.74 -19.18
CA LEU A 67 -32.99 -66.42 -17.91
C LEU A 67 -32.59 -67.88 -18.18
N VAL A 68 -31.34 -68.22 -17.85
CA VAL A 68 -30.80 -69.58 -17.97
C VAL A 68 -30.80 -70.19 -16.58
N PHE A 69 -31.67 -71.17 -16.34
CA PHE A 69 -31.51 -72.04 -15.17
C PHE A 69 -30.50 -73.12 -15.52
N HIS A 70 -29.36 -73.12 -14.84
CA HIS A 70 -28.55 -74.32 -14.71
C HIS A 70 -29.04 -75.08 -13.48
N PRO A 71 -29.79 -76.18 -13.64
CA PRO A 71 -30.09 -77.06 -12.53
C PRO A 71 -28.78 -77.67 -12.06
N VAL A 72 -28.17 -77.06 -11.04
CA VAL A 72 -27.11 -77.73 -10.28
C VAL A 72 -27.83 -78.76 -9.44
N ILE A 73 -27.97 -79.96 -9.97
CA ILE A 73 -28.40 -81.14 -9.21
C ILE A 73 -27.25 -81.41 -8.24
N VAL A 74 -27.35 -80.85 -7.03
CA VAL A 74 -26.45 -81.18 -5.93
C VAL A 74 -26.99 -82.46 -5.33
N ASP A 75 -26.34 -83.59 -5.59
CA ASP A 75 -26.65 -84.84 -4.89
C ASP A 75 -26.39 -84.61 -3.39
N PRO A 76 -27.42 -84.69 -2.53
CA PRO A 76 -27.29 -84.41 -1.09
C PRO A 76 -26.47 -85.46 -0.33
N SER A 77 -26.01 -86.51 -1.02
CA SER A 77 -25.25 -87.63 -0.46
C SER A 77 -23.73 -87.47 -0.57
N GLY A 78 -23.22 -86.49 -1.33
CA GLY A 78 -21.80 -86.15 -1.29
C GLY A 78 -21.48 -85.55 0.08
N SER A 79 -20.55 -86.17 0.82
CA SER A 79 -20.25 -85.77 2.20
C SER A 79 -20.03 -84.25 2.28
N SER A 80 -20.84 -83.57 3.09
CA SER A 80 -20.83 -82.10 3.26
C SER A 80 -19.40 -81.58 3.52
N ILE A 81 -18.54 -82.41 4.10
CA ILE A 81 -17.15 -82.13 4.45
C ILE A 81 -16.25 -82.03 3.22
N GLU A 82 -16.39 -82.91 2.21
CA GLU A 82 -15.55 -82.86 1.00
C GLU A 82 -15.78 -81.58 0.19
N TYR A 83 -17.03 -81.11 0.10
CA TYR A 83 -17.37 -79.82 -0.51
C TYR A 83 -16.77 -78.63 0.25
N VAL A 84 -16.66 -78.72 1.57
CA VAL A 84 -16.03 -77.69 2.39
C VAL A 84 -14.52 -77.68 2.15
N ILE A 85 -13.87 -78.85 2.12
CA ILE A 85 -12.44 -79.00 1.83
C ILE A 85 -12.11 -78.49 0.43
N ASP A 86 -12.82 -78.92 -0.60
CA ASP A 86 -12.62 -78.45 -1.98
C ASP A 86 -12.87 -76.94 -2.10
N GLY A 87 -13.90 -76.43 -1.43
CA GLY A 87 -14.17 -74.99 -1.35
C GLY A 87 -13.02 -74.20 -0.74
N ILE A 88 -12.36 -74.72 0.29
CA ILE A 88 -11.21 -74.09 0.96
C ILE A 88 -9.95 -74.17 0.11
N ASN A 89 -9.72 -75.29 -0.56
CA ASN A 89 -8.58 -75.47 -1.46
C ASN A 89 -8.65 -74.51 -2.65
N ARG A 90 -9.86 -74.22 -3.15
CA ARG A 90 -10.08 -73.25 -4.23
C ARG A 90 -9.96 -71.78 -3.78
N MET A 91 -9.95 -71.50 -2.49
CA MET A 91 -9.75 -70.13 -2.01
C MET A 91 -8.28 -69.74 -2.15
N ASN A 92 -8.03 -68.57 -2.75
CA ASN A 92 -6.71 -67.98 -2.97
C ASN A 92 -6.72 -66.48 -2.59
N GLU A 93 -5.61 -65.79 -2.83
CA GLU A 93 -5.39 -64.39 -2.46
C GLU A 93 -6.44 -63.42 -3.04
N THR A 94 -7.02 -63.77 -4.19
CA THR A 94 -8.02 -62.94 -4.88
C THR A 94 -9.45 -63.16 -4.38
N CYS A 95 -9.65 -64.09 -3.43
CA CYS A 95 -10.96 -64.38 -2.89
C CYS A 95 -11.49 -63.23 -2.02
N LYS A 96 -12.75 -62.85 -2.26
CA LYS A 96 -13.43 -61.80 -1.49
C LYS A 96 -13.56 -62.20 -0.02
N THR A 97 -13.47 -61.24 0.89
CA THR A 97 -13.64 -61.44 2.35
C THR A 97 -14.97 -62.13 2.71
N ILE A 98 -16.01 -61.91 1.91
CA ILE A 98 -17.32 -62.57 2.08
C ILE A 98 -17.19 -64.09 1.90
N SER A 99 -16.35 -64.55 0.97
CA SER A 99 -16.09 -65.98 0.76
C SER A 99 -15.36 -66.59 1.95
N VAL A 100 -14.38 -65.89 2.53
CA VAL A 100 -13.67 -66.33 3.75
C VAL A 100 -14.64 -66.42 4.95
N LYS A 101 -15.51 -65.42 5.15
CA LYS A 101 -16.54 -65.46 6.19
C LYS A 101 -17.53 -66.62 6.00
N ARG A 102 -17.96 -66.89 4.77
CA ARG A 102 -18.81 -68.04 4.45
C ARG A 102 -18.09 -69.36 4.68
N ALA A 103 -16.80 -69.44 4.33
CA ALA A 103 -15.98 -70.61 4.60
C ALA A 103 -15.85 -70.88 6.10
N HIS A 104 -15.64 -69.84 6.92
CA HIS A 104 -15.67 -69.96 8.38
C HIS A 104 -17.00 -70.54 8.88
N THR A 105 -18.15 -69.99 8.48
CA THR A 105 -19.46 -70.53 8.89
C THR A 105 -19.67 -71.98 8.45
N LYS A 106 -19.18 -72.35 7.25
CA LYS A 106 -19.24 -73.74 6.76
C LYS A 106 -18.31 -74.67 7.53
N LEU A 107 -17.11 -74.20 7.88
CA LEU A 107 -16.16 -74.92 8.73
C LEU A 107 -16.70 -75.17 10.12
N THR A 108 -17.32 -74.17 10.76
CA THR A 108 -17.95 -74.32 12.07
C THR A 108 -19.05 -75.38 12.05
N LYS A 109 -19.93 -75.34 11.03
CA LYS A 109 -20.99 -76.35 10.86
C LYS A 109 -20.47 -77.74 10.52
N ALA A 110 -19.36 -77.84 9.78
CA ALA A 110 -18.72 -79.10 9.47
C ALA A 110 -18.02 -79.71 10.71
N ALA A 111 -17.45 -78.87 11.57
CA ALA A 111 -16.83 -79.29 12.83
C ALA A 111 -17.85 -79.87 13.83
N GLU A 112 -19.09 -79.36 13.85
CA GLU A 112 -20.17 -79.89 14.69
C GLU A 112 -20.61 -81.31 14.32
N ASN A 113 -20.39 -81.75 13.07
CA ASN A 113 -20.91 -83.01 12.53
C ASN A 113 -19.80 -83.93 12.00
N ILE A 114 -18.58 -83.82 12.52
CA ILE A 114 -17.43 -84.53 11.98
C ILE A 114 -17.32 -85.96 12.52
N GLU A 115 -17.16 -86.93 11.61
CA GLU A 115 -16.72 -88.28 11.94
C GLU A 115 -15.20 -88.31 12.11
N GLU A 116 -14.68 -89.15 13.01
CA GLU A 116 -13.25 -89.24 13.35
C GLU A 116 -12.36 -89.46 12.12
N ALA A 117 -12.83 -90.26 11.15
CA ALA A 117 -12.13 -90.51 9.88
C ALA A 117 -11.95 -89.26 8.98
N ASN A 118 -12.84 -88.27 9.10
CA ASN A 118 -12.81 -87.03 8.30
C ASN A 118 -12.15 -85.86 9.04
N ALA A 119 -11.95 -85.99 10.35
CA ALA A 119 -11.35 -84.95 11.19
C ALA A 119 -9.91 -84.60 10.73
N ASP A 120 -9.08 -85.61 10.45
CA ASP A 120 -7.70 -85.38 10.00
C ASP A 120 -7.61 -84.68 8.64
N ARG A 121 -8.52 -85.02 7.71
CA ARG A 121 -8.57 -84.39 6.38
C ARG A 121 -8.98 -82.93 6.49
N LEU A 122 -9.98 -82.62 7.33
CA LEU A 122 -10.39 -81.24 7.56
C LEU A 122 -9.29 -80.44 8.29
N ARG A 123 -8.64 -81.02 9.29
CA ARG A 123 -7.52 -80.37 10.01
C ARG A 123 -6.41 -79.99 9.03
N LYS A 124 -5.99 -80.92 8.17
CA LYS A 124 -4.95 -80.65 7.15
C LYS A 124 -5.36 -79.54 6.18
N ALA A 125 -6.60 -79.53 5.71
CA ALA A 125 -7.10 -78.47 4.84
C ALA A 125 -7.16 -77.09 5.53
N ILE A 126 -7.46 -77.05 6.82
CA ILE A 126 -7.42 -75.82 7.63
C ILE A 126 -5.98 -75.33 7.82
N GLU A 127 -5.03 -76.23 8.11
CA GLU A 127 -3.61 -75.90 8.23
C GLU A 127 -3.06 -75.35 6.91
N ASP A 128 -3.33 -76.01 5.78
CA ASP A 128 -2.92 -75.57 4.44
C ASP A 128 -3.57 -74.23 4.07
N PHE A 129 -4.80 -73.98 4.49
CA PHE A 129 -5.46 -72.69 4.32
C PHE A 129 -4.83 -71.60 5.19
N ALA A 130 -4.55 -71.90 6.46
CA ALA A 130 -3.93 -70.95 7.39
C ALA A 130 -2.52 -70.55 6.91
N GLN A 131 -1.71 -71.51 6.46
CA GLN A 131 -0.38 -71.26 5.90
C GLN A 131 -0.42 -70.32 4.69
N ARG A 132 -1.47 -70.39 3.86
CA ARG A 132 -1.65 -69.49 2.71
C ARG A 132 -2.23 -68.13 3.07
N ILE A 133 -3.10 -68.06 4.06
CA ILE A 133 -3.86 -66.85 4.39
C ILE A 133 -3.12 -65.94 5.37
N ILE A 134 -2.35 -66.48 6.33
CA ILE A 134 -1.62 -65.68 7.32
C ILE A 134 -0.66 -64.69 6.65
N PRO A 135 0.20 -65.07 5.68
CA PRO A 135 1.10 -64.12 5.01
C PRO A 135 0.36 -62.96 4.34
N LEU A 136 -0.83 -63.21 3.76
CA LEU A 136 -1.63 -62.16 3.14
C LEU A 136 -2.15 -61.13 4.13
N PHE A 137 -2.54 -61.57 5.33
CA PHE A 137 -2.95 -60.64 6.38
C PHE A 137 -1.77 -59.85 6.94
N GLU A 138 -0.59 -60.47 7.05
CA GLU A 138 0.65 -59.76 7.42
C GLU A 138 1.03 -58.70 6.39
N GLU A 139 0.97 -59.02 5.09
CA GLU A 139 1.16 -58.06 4.00
C GLU A 139 0.12 -56.94 4.03
N LEU A 140 -1.15 -57.27 4.28
CA LEU A 140 -2.22 -56.29 4.38
C LEU A 140 -2.00 -55.33 5.57
N ASP A 141 -1.57 -55.84 6.72
CA ASP A 141 -1.27 -55.03 7.90
C ASP A 141 0.00 -54.18 7.71
N LEU A 142 1.00 -54.67 6.97
CA LEU A 142 2.13 -53.87 6.51
C LEU A 142 1.67 -52.76 5.57
N GLY A 143 0.79 -53.08 4.61
CA GLY A 143 0.19 -52.11 3.70
C GLY A 143 -0.58 -51.01 4.43
N ARG A 144 -1.39 -51.37 5.44
CA ARG A 144 -2.11 -50.40 6.29
C ARG A 144 -1.17 -49.49 7.05
N ARG A 145 -0.13 -50.05 7.68
CA ARG A 145 0.90 -49.26 8.38
C ARG A 145 1.59 -48.29 7.42
N ARG A 146 1.92 -48.74 6.22
CA ARG A 146 2.56 -47.89 5.20
C ARG A 146 1.64 -46.76 4.72
N ILE A 147 0.36 -47.05 4.50
CA ILE A 147 -0.64 -46.03 4.15
C ILE A 147 -0.73 -44.98 5.27
N GLN A 148 -0.83 -45.41 6.53
CA GLN A 148 -0.89 -44.50 7.67
C GLN A 148 0.35 -43.60 7.78
N GLU A 149 1.55 -44.16 7.59
CA GLU A 149 2.80 -43.40 7.57
C GLU A 149 2.82 -42.38 6.43
N LEU A 150 2.38 -42.76 5.23
CA LEU A 150 2.29 -41.85 4.08
C LEU A 150 1.28 -40.73 4.32
N GLU A 151 0.13 -41.02 4.93
CA GLU A 151 -0.87 -40.00 5.29
C GLU A 151 -0.32 -39.02 6.35
N GLU A 152 0.44 -39.50 7.33
CA GLU A 152 1.09 -38.66 8.33
C GLU A 152 2.17 -37.77 7.69
N ASN A 153 3.02 -38.32 6.84
CA ASN A 153 4.02 -37.56 6.10
C ASN A 153 3.36 -36.50 5.20
N GLN A 154 2.30 -36.86 4.46
CA GLN A 154 1.56 -35.90 3.63
C GLN A 154 0.95 -34.78 4.47
N ARG A 155 0.45 -35.09 5.67
CA ARG A 155 -0.10 -34.10 6.60
C ARG A 155 0.99 -33.15 7.11
N ASN A 156 2.16 -33.68 7.47
CA ASN A 156 3.31 -32.90 7.93
C ASN A 156 3.86 -32.00 6.81
N ASP A 157 3.99 -32.52 5.59
CA ASP A 157 4.42 -31.74 4.42
C ASP A 157 3.43 -30.61 4.08
N SER A 158 2.14 -30.89 4.18
CA SER A 158 1.08 -29.88 3.97
C SER A 158 1.17 -28.75 5.00
N LEU A 159 1.44 -29.08 6.26
CA LEU A 159 1.67 -28.09 7.32
C LEU A 159 2.94 -27.27 7.05
N ASP A 160 4.06 -27.91 6.71
CA ASP A 160 5.31 -27.20 6.37
C ASP A 160 5.11 -26.25 5.18
N LEU A 161 4.46 -26.71 4.11
CA LEU A 161 4.13 -25.87 2.95
C LEU A 161 3.23 -24.69 3.32
N ALA A 162 2.26 -24.87 4.22
CA ALA A 162 1.42 -23.79 4.71
C ALA A 162 2.23 -22.74 5.49
N THR A 163 3.16 -23.17 6.35
CA THR A 163 4.05 -22.24 7.08
C THR A 163 4.98 -21.48 6.14
N LYS A 164 5.55 -22.15 5.14
CA LYS A 164 6.39 -21.54 4.10
C LYS A 164 5.60 -20.53 3.27
N ARG A 165 4.36 -20.84 2.90
CA ARG A 165 3.45 -19.91 2.21
C ARG A 165 3.22 -18.64 3.02
N HIS A 166 2.90 -18.74 4.30
CA HIS A 166 2.72 -17.56 5.16
C HIS A 166 4.00 -16.72 5.30
N ARG A 167 5.18 -17.36 5.36
CA ARG A 167 6.45 -16.64 5.36
C ARG A 167 6.67 -15.88 4.04
N LEU A 168 6.35 -16.48 2.90
CA LEU A 168 6.43 -15.81 1.60
C LEU A 168 5.47 -14.61 1.52
N GLU A 169 4.23 -14.76 1.98
CA GLU A 169 3.26 -13.66 2.03
C GLU A 169 3.75 -12.49 2.91
N SER A 170 4.42 -12.80 4.03
CA SER A 170 5.02 -11.77 4.90
C SER A 170 6.17 -11.03 4.20
N LEU A 171 7.07 -11.75 3.53
CA LEU A 171 8.18 -11.16 2.79
C LEU A 171 7.70 -10.34 1.58
N GLU A 172 6.62 -10.78 0.92
CA GLU A 172 6.00 -10.02 -0.17
C GLU A 172 5.42 -8.69 0.33
N LYS A 173 4.76 -8.69 1.49
CA LYS A 173 4.30 -7.45 2.13
C LYS A 173 5.47 -6.52 2.47
N GLU A 174 6.54 -7.06 3.06
CA GLU A 174 7.73 -6.28 3.39
C GLU A 174 8.38 -5.66 2.15
N THR A 175 8.62 -6.45 1.10
CA THR A 175 9.18 -5.95 -0.16
C THR A 175 8.28 -4.90 -0.82
N SER A 176 6.96 -5.05 -0.77
CA SER A 176 6.03 -4.03 -1.27
C SER A 176 6.12 -2.72 -0.47
N SER A 177 6.31 -2.81 0.85
CA SER A 177 6.46 -1.65 1.73
C SER A 177 7.79 -0.92 1.50
N LEU A 178 8.88 -1.66 1.32
CA LEU A 178 10.20 -1.12 1.00
C LEU A 178 10.20 -0.45 -0.39
N ARG A 179 9.53 -1.03 -1.39
CA ARG A 179 9.39 -0.41 -2.71
C ARG A 179 8.69 0.95 -2.62
N LYS A 180 7.56 1.02 -1.90
CA LYS A 180 6.85 2.29 -1.67
C LYS A 180 7.72 3.30 -0.93
N SER A 181 8.46 2.85 0.09
CA SER A 181 9.39 3.73 0.82
C SER A 181 10.54 4.23 -0.05
N ASN A 182 11.02 3.41 -0.99
CA ASN A 182 12.09 3.82 -1.90
C ASN A 182 11.58 4.83 -2.94
N GLU A 183 10.36 4.62 -3.44
CA GLU A 183 9.69 5.56 -4.36
C GLU A 183 9.49 6.93 -3.71
N THR A 184 9.03 6.98 -2.44
CA THR A 184 8.90 8.25 -1.72
C THR A 184 10.24 8.91 -1.46
N LEU A 185 11.29 8.14 -1.12
CA LEU A 185 12.65 8.65 -0.99
C LEU A 185 13.19 9.24 -2.30
N GLN A 186 12.92 8.59 -3.43
CA GLN A 186 13.32 9.08 -4.75
C GLN A 186 12.62 10.40 -5.12
N ILE A 187 11.32 10.51 -4.84
CA ILE A 187 10.57 11.77 -5.04
C ILE A 187 11.16 12.88 -4.17
N ASN A 188 11.37 12.60 -2.88
CA ASN A 188 11.96 13.57 -1.95
C ASN A 188 13.36 14.02 -2.38
N TYR A 189 14.17 13.09 -2.91
CA TYR A 189 15.50 13.39 -3.43
C TYR A 189 15.44 14.33 -4.65
N LEU A 190 14.53 14.07 -5.60
CA LEU A 190 14.35 14.94 -6.77
C LEU A 190 13.87 16.33 -6.38
N GLN A 191 12.93 16.42 -5.44
CA GLN A 191 12.45 17.70 -4.91
C GLN A 191 13.57 18.48 -4.19
N ALA A 192 14.42 17.78 -3.42
CA ALA A 192 15.59 18.39 -2.80
C ALA A 192 16.57 18.92 -3.83
N LEU A 193 16.85 18.17 -4.92
CA LEU A 193 17.69 18.64 -6.01
C LEU A 193 17.11 19.87 -6.72
N GLU A 194 15.81 19.89 -6.99
CA GLU A 194 15.14 21.05 -7.59
C GLU A 194 15.27 22.29 -6.68
N SER A 195 14.97 22.13 -5.39
CA SER A 195 15.10 23.22 -4.42
C SER A 195 16.53 23.74 -4.32
N ALA A 196 17.54 22.86 -4.30
CA ALA A 196 18.94 23.23 -4.33
C ALA A 196 19.31 24.00 -5.61
N GLY A 197 18.76 23.59 -6.75
CA GLY A 197 18.90 24.31 -8.02
C GLY A 197 18.34 25.74 -7.95
N THR A 198 17.13 25.92 -7.41
CA THR A 198 16.53 27.25 -7.25
C THR A 198 17.32 28.15 -6.31
N LEU A 199 17.87 27.58 -5.22
CA LEU A 199 18.71 28.32 -4.27
C LEU A 199 20.03 28.74 -4.91
N ARG A 200 20.63 27.89 -5.75
CA ARG A 200 21.84 28.22 -6.49
C ARG A 200 21.62 29.41 -7.42
N VAL A 201 20.54 29.40 -8.21
CA VAL A 201 20.19 30.51 -9.11
C VAL A 201 20.01 31.81 -8.32
N LYS A 202 19.29 31.78 -7.20
CA LYS A 202 19.13 32.96 -6.32
C LYS A 202 20.46 33.44 -5.73
N ALA A 203 21.35 32.53 -5.36
CA ALA A 203 22.66 32.89 -4.84
C ALA A 203 23.51 33.59 -5.92
N GLU A 204 23.49 33.10 -7.16
CA GLU A 204 24.15 33.72 -8.31
C GLU A 204 23.58 35.11 -8.61
N GLU A 205 22.25 35.27 -8.57
CA GLU A 205 21.59 36.56 -8.74
C GLU A 205 21.99 37.57 -7.65
N LEU A 206 21.94 37.16 -6.38
CA LEU A 206 22.39 37.99 -5.26
C LEU A 206 23.87 38.36 -5.38
N GLN A 207 24.71 37.44 -5.86
CA GLN A 207 26.12 37.71 -6.10
C GLN A 207 26.32 38.74 -7.23
N SER A 208 25.53 38.66 -8.31
CA SER A 208 25.54 39.67 -9.37
C SER A 208 25.11 41.04 -8.85
N ASN A 209 24.00 41.10 -8.12
CA ASN A 209 23.47 42.34 -7.53
C ASN A 209 24.48 42.98 -6.56
N LEU A 210 25.19 42.17 -5.76
CA LEU A 210 26.23 42.64 -4.86
C LEU A 210 27.43 43.21 -5.65
N SER A 211 27.83 42.55 -6.73
CA SER A 211 28.89 43.04 -7.64
C SER A 211 28.53 44.41 -8.25
N ASP A 212 27.30 44.58 -8.71
CA ASP A 212 26.86 45.83 -9.32
C ASP A 212 26.68 46.95 -8.26
N ALA A 213 26.17 46.62 -7.07
CA ALA A 213 26.13 47.55 -5.94
C ALA A 213 27.54 48.04 -5.55
N ARG A 214 28.54 47.14 -5.55
CA ARG A 214 29.95 47.52 -5.31
C ARG A 214 30.50 48.46 -6.37
N LYS A 215 30.22 48.21 -7.66
CA LYS A 215 30.63 49.11 -8.76
C LYS A 215 29.98 50.49 -8.61
N ASN A 216 28.68 50.53 -8.31
CA ASN A 216 27.95 51.78 -8.10
C ASN A 216 28.46 52.55 -6.88
N LEU A 217 28.83 51.85 -5.80
CA LEU A 217 29.45 52.50 -4.65
C LEU A 217 30.80 53.11 -5.02
N ALA A 218 31.64 52.38 -5.76
CA ALA A 218 32.94 52.88 -6.22
C ALA A 218 32.81 54.12 -7.12
N THR A 219 31.84 54.15 -8.04
CA THR A 219 31.61 55.33 -8.88
C THR A 219 31.13 56.53 -8.06
N LYS A 220 30.28 56.31 -7.04
CA LYS A 220 29.83 57.36 -6.12
C LYS A 220 30.96 57.89 -5.23
N GLU A 221 31.85 57.02 -4.77
CA GLU A 221 33.06 57.42 -4.03
C GLU A 221 33.99 58.28 -4.90
N ASP A 222 34.16 57.94 -6.18
CA ASP A 222 34.93 58.73 -7.13
C ASP A 222 34.28 60.09 -7.45
N GLU A 223 32.96 60.12 -7.66
CA GLU A 223 32.20 61.36 -7.82
C GLU A 223 32.34 62.28 -6.60
N HIS A 224 32.18 61.73 -5.39
CA HIS A 224 32.37 62.46 -4.14
C HIS A 224 33.79 63.03 -4.03
N ARG A 225 34.81 62.23 -4.38
CA ARG A 225 36.21 62.68 -4.40
C ARG A 225 36.41 63.87 -5.36
N ARG A 226 35.90 63.79 -6.58
CA ARG A 226 35.97 64.89 -7.57
C ARG A 226 35.24 66.15 -7.09
N ALA A 227 34.10 65.99 -6.42
CA ALA A 227 33.37 67.11 -5.83
C ALA A 227 34.18 67.79 -4.72
N MET A 228 34.80 67.01 -3.83
CA MET A 228 35.66 67.52 -2.76
C MET A 228 36.89 68.25 -3.30
N ASP A 229 37.55 67.71 -4.34
CA ASP A 229 38.66 68.38 -5.02
C ASP A 229 38.23 69.71 -5.65
N SER A 230 37.04 69.75 -6.25
CA SER A 230 36.47 70.97 -6.85
C SER A 230 36.20 72.03 -5.77
N ILE A 231 35.59 71.65 -4.64
CA ILE A 231 35.39 72.53 -3.49
C ILE A 231 36.74 73.05 -2.96
N GLY A 232 37.76 72.20 -2.89
CA GLY A 232 39.12 72.59 -2.50
C GLY A 232 39.72 73.65 -3.42
N ARG A 233 39.54 73.52 -4.73
CA ARG A 233 39.97 74.53 -5.73
C ARG A 233 39.20 75.84 -5.57
N PHE A 234 37.87 75.79 -5.40
CA PHE A 234 37.06 76.99 -5.18
C PHE A 234 37.48 77.72 -3.91
N LYS A 235 37.66 77.01 -2.78
CA LYS A 235 38.15 77.61 -1.53
C LYS A 235 39.51 78.28 -1.70
N SER A 236 40.43 77.64 -2.44
CA SER A 236 41.76 78.21 -2.73
C SER A 236 41.67 79.46 -3.61
N SER A 237 40.80 79.43 -4.64
CA SER A 237 40.52 80.56 -5.52
C SER A 237 39.87 81.72 -4.77
N ASP A 238 38.88 81.46 -3.93
CA ASP A 238 38.21 82.47 -3.10
C ASP A 238 39.15 83.07 -2.08
N ALA A 239 40.04 82.28 -1.47
CA ALA A 239 41.08 82.81 -0.59
C ALA A 239 42.04 83.74 -1.34
N ALA A 240 42.43 83.37 -2.57
CA ALA A 240 43.27 84.23 -3.42
C ALA A 240 42.55 85.53 -3.84
N LYS A 241 41.27 85.44 -4.25
CA LYS A 241 40.43 86.61 -4.56
C LYS A 241 40.22 87.49 -3.33
N SER A 242 39.96 86.91 -2.16
CA SER A 242 39.83 87.64 -0.90
C SER A 242 41.13 88.39 -0.55
N LYS A 243 42.29 87.75 -0.75
CA LYS A 243 43.59 88.43 -0.62
C LYS A 243 43.72 89.60 -1.59
N LYS A 244 43.37 89.42 -2.88
CA LYS A 244 43.36 90.50 -3.89
C LYS A 244 42.37 91.62 -3.55
N LEU A 245 41.18 91.30 -3.05
CA LEU A 245 40.21 92.28 -2.60
C LEU A 245 40.74 93.08 -1.42
N LYS A 246 41.45 92.43 -0.48
CA LYS A 246 42.11 93.13 0.63
C LYS A 246 43.23 94.06 0.15
N THR A 247 43.99 93.68 -0.87
CA THR A 247 45.03 94.58 -1.44
C THR A 247 44.40 95.74 -2.20
N LEU A 248 43.44 95.48 -3.09
CA LEU A 248 42.70 96.53 -3.80
C LEU A 248 41.98 97.48 -2.84
N LYS A 249 41.40 96.96 -1.75
CA LYS A 249 40.78 97.80 -0.73
C LYS A 249 41.78 98.75 -0.09
N LYS A 250 43.00 98.27 0.25
CA LYS A 250 44.08 99.14 0.74
C LYS A 250 44.46 100.20 -0.29
N GLU A 251 44.58 99.83 -1.57
CA GLU A 251 44.89 100.78 -2.64
C GLU A 251 43.79 101.84 -2.82
N VAL A 252 42.51 101.44 -2.73
CA VAL A 252 41.37 102.37 -2.75
C VAL A 252 41.39 103.28 -1.54
N ASP A 253 41.64 102.75 -0.34
CA ASP A 253 41.75 103.53 0.89
C ASP A 253 42.93 104.54 0.78
N GLU A 254 44.08 104.13 0.23
CA GLU A 254 45.22 105.02 -0.06
C GLU A 254 44.90 106.09 -1.10
N LEU A 255 44.21 105.74 -2.18
CA LEU A 255 43.78 106.69 -3.20
C LEU A 255 42.72 107.66 -2.66
N ALA A 256 41.82 107.19 -1.80
CA ALA A 256 40.84 108.04 -1.12
C ALA A 256 41.52 109.05 -0.20
N ILE A 257 42.56 108.64 0.54
CA ILE A 257 43.39 109.56 1.32
C ILE A 257 44.05 110.61 0.41
N LYS A 258 44.65 110.18 -0.72
CA LYS A 258 45.26 111.12 -1.69
C LYS A 258 44.25 112.04 -2.37
N LEU A 259 43.04 111.55 -2.66
CA LEU A 259 41.95 112.36 -3.19
C LEU A 259 41.50 113.38 -2.16
N GLN A 260 41.34 112.99 -0.91
CA GLN A 260 41.01 113.91 0.17
C GLN A 260 42.12 114.95 0.40
N GLU A 261 43.40 114.57 0.31
CA GLU A 261 44.52 115.52 0.32
C GLU A 261 44.44 116.49 -0.87
N LYS A 262 44.11 115.99 -2.06
CA LYS A 262 43.93 116.80 -3.27
C LYS A 262 42.69 117.68 -3.21
N GLU A 263 41.57 117.20 -2.66
CA GLU A 263 40.35 117.96 -2.42
C GLU A 263 40.61 119.04 -1.39
N ASN A 264 41.33 118.76 -0.31
CA ASN A 264 41.78 119.81 0.62
C ASN A 264 42.69 120.84 -0.09
N MET A 265 43.58 120.42 -0.99
CA MET A 265 44.38 121.35 -1.82
C MET A 265 43.54 122.12 -2.85
N VAL A 266 42.50 121.51 -3.42
CA VAL A 266 41.59 122.13 -4.38
C VAL A 266 40.59 123.03 -3.65
N GLU A 267 40.19 122.74 -2.42
CA GLU A 267 39.36 123.59 -1.58
C GLU A 267 40.19 124.80 -1.10
N GLU A 268 41.49 124.61 -0.86
CA GLU A 268 42.47 125.70 -0.72
C GLU A 268 42.68 126.52 -2.02
N GLN A 269 42.49 125.93 -3.22
CA GLN A 269 42.56 126.63 -4.52
C GLN A 269 41.21 127.19 -5.02
N SER A 270 40.10 126.61 -4.59
CA SER A 270 38.71 126.90 -4.99
C SER A 270 38.05 127.91 -4.04
N SER A 271 38.75 128.31 -2.98
CA SER A 271 38.53 129.58 -2.29
C SER A 271 38.80 130.82 -3.17
N LEU A 272 39.13 130.67 -4.47
CA LEU A 272 39.50 131.80 -5.35
C LEU A 272 38.72 131.92 -6.67
N MET A 273 37.84 131.00 -7.08
CA MET A 273 37.03 131.23 -8.30
C MET A 273 35.59 130.73 -8.22
N ASP A 274 34.73 131.73 -8.00
CA ASP A 274 33.31 131.84 -8.31
C ASP A 274 33.08 131.82 -9.85
N LEU A 275 32.07 131.10 -10.36
CA LEU A 275 31.15 131.54 -11.46
C LEU A 275 30.21 130.44 -12.02
N ASP A 276 28.96 130.87 -12.22
CA ASP A 276 27.75 130.23 -12.77
C ASP A 276 27.87 129.51 -14.13
N HIS A 277 26.99 128.51 -14.38
CA HIS A 277 26.09 128.48 -15.57
C HIS A 277 25.00 127.36 -15.56
N ASP A 278 23.85 127.75 -16.12
CA ASP A 278 22.56 127.04 -16.25
C ASP A 278 22.48 125.87 -17.29
N LEU A 279 21.56 124.91 -17.02
CA LEU A 279 20.59 124.10 -17.86
C LEU A 279 20.77 123.93 -19.42
N PRO A 280 20.02 123.08 -20.18
CA PRO A 280 19.33 121.77 -20.00
C PRO A 280 19.42 120.78 -21.25
N LEU A 281 18.64 119.66 -21.24
CA LEU A 281 18.02 118.88 -22.36
C LEU A 281 18.75 117.76 -23.17
N THR A 282 18.07 116.59 -23.23
CA THR A 282 17.68 115.71 -24.39
C THR A 282 18.54 114.57 -25.01
N ALA A 283 17.81 113.44 -25.25
CA ALA A 283 17.81 112.50 -26.42
C ALA A 283 18.99 111.49 -26.60
N THR A 284 18.92 110.26 -27.15
CA THR A 284 17.92 109.30 -27.71
C THR A 284 18.66 107.98 -28.09
N GLY A 285 18.10 106.79 -27.77
CA GLY A 285 18.20 105.46 -28.48
C GLY A 285 19.56 104.81 -28.87
N PRO A 286 19.62 103.58 -29.48
CA PRO A 286 18.55 102.63 -29.87
C PRO A 286 18.82 101.09 -29.62
N LEU A 287 17.72 100.32 -29.73
CA LEU A 287 17.49 98.96 -30.31
C LEU A 287 18.61 97.88 -30.39
N SER A 288 18.31 96.65 -29.93
CA SER A 288 18.29 95.35 -30.68
C SER A 288 18.21 94.12 -29.73
N SER A 289 17.21 93.22 -29.86
CA SER A 289 17.33 91.84 -30.40
C SER A 289 18.04 90.85 -29.44
N THR A 290 17.57 89.64 -29.05
CA THR A 290 16.67 88.65 -29.67
C THR A 290 16.36 87.52 -28.65
N HIS A 291 15.27 86.77 -28.90
CA HIS A 291 14.94 85.40 -28.45
C HIS A 291 14.41 85.15 -27.02
N SER A 292 13.08 85.23 -26.97
CA SER A 292 12.15 84.28 -26.32
C SER A 292 12.63 82.82 -26.22
N SER A 293 12.57 82.24 -25.02
CA SER A 293 12.10 80.87 -24.69
C SER A 293 12.37 80.59 -23.21
N GLY A 294 11.33 80.58 -22.36
CA GLY A 294 11.53 80.32 -20.94
C GLY A 294 10.27 80.23 -20.09
N LEU A 295 9.22 79.57 -20.59
CA LEU A 295 8.06 79.19 -19.77
C LEU A 295 7.57 77.79 -20.15
N SER A 296 8.06 76.80 -19.40
CA SER A 296 7.32 75.59 -19.01
C SER A 296 7.62 75.46 -17.51
N SER A 297 6.79 76.01 -16.63
CA SER A 297 5.66 75.28 -16.05
C SER A 297 6.00 73.80 -15.80
N LEU A 298 6.63 73.53 -14.66
CA LEU A 298 6.30 72.37 -13.84
C LEU A 298 6.39 72.78 -12.37
N ARG A 299 5.21 73.11 -11.86
CA ARG A 299 4.82 72.99 -10.45
C ARG A 299 5.40 71.69 -9.89
N VAL A 300 6.33 71.78 -8.94
CA VAL A 300 6.51 70.72 -7.94
C VAL A 300 6.19 71.34 -6.60
N HIS A 301 5.11 70.84 -6.02
CA HIS A 301 4.63 71.20 -4.69
C HIS A 301 5.74 71.08 -3.65
N SER A 302 6.06 72.21 -3.04
CA SER A 302 6.44 72.26 -1.64
C SER A 302 5.22 71.80 -0.82
N LYS A 303 5.29 70.62 -0.22
CA LYS A 303 4.57 70.23 0.99
C LYS A 303 5.65 69.95 2.03
N GLU A 304 5.84 70.91 2.92
CA GLU A 304 5.32 70.82 4.29
C GLU A 304 5.95 69.66 5.05
N GLU A 305 6.84 70.07 5.94
CA GLU A 305 7.29 69.39 7.14
C GLU A 305 6.12 68.72 7.86
N GLY A 306 5.97 67.42 7.64
CA GLY A 306 5.24 66.52 8.51
C GLY A 306 6.25 65.73 9.32
N TRP A 307 6.38 66.08 10.60
CA TRP A 307 6.96 65.19 11.60
C TRP A 307 6.19 63.86 11.55
N VAL A 308 6.86 62.79 11.11
CA VAL A 308 6.32 61.44 11.20
C VAL A 308 6.67 60.90 12.58
N ASP A 309 5.61 60.71 13.34
CA ASP A 309 5.55 60.06 14.64
C ASP A 309 6.30 58.71 14.61
N VAL A 310 7.23 58.51 15.55
CA VAL A 310 8.09 57.31 15.69
C VAL A 310 7.31 56.20 16.41
N GLY A 311 6.08 55.95 15.97
CA GLY A 311 5.11 55.14 16.70
C GLY A 311 4.14 54.40 15.81
N ASN A 312 4.63 53.58 14.87
CA ASN A 312 4.02 52.31 14.45
C ASN A 312 4.72 51.76 13.21
N PHE A 313 5.73 50.91 13.42
CA PHE A 313 6.20 49.95 12.42
C PHE A 313 5.30 48.71 12.48
N GLU A 314 4.11 48.75 11.86
CA GLU A 314 3.43 47.52 11.46
C GLU A 314 3.80 47.20 10.01
N PHE A 315 4.59 46.14 9.88
CA PHE A 315 5.09 45.59 8.64
C PHE A 315 3.97 44.80 7.93
N GLU A 316 3.08 45.52 7.25
CA GLU A 316 2.01 44.92 6.43
C GLU A 316 2.61 44.47 5.09
N GLY A 317 3.12 43.24 5.03
CA GLY A 317 3.69 42.71 3.78
C GLY A 317 4.57 41.46 3.87
N MET A 318 4.92 40.99 5.08
CA MET A 318 5.50 39.65 5.24
C MET A 318 4.48 38.72 5.90
N PRO A 319 4.21 37.52 5.36
CA PRO A 319 3.50 36.50 6.12
C PRO A 319 4.30 36.21 7.39
N ARG A 320 3.69 36.47 8.56
CA ARG A 320 4.29 36.11 9.85
C ARG A 320 4.67 34.62 9.81
N PRO A 321 5.83 34.21 10.34
CA PRO A 321 6.09 32.79 10.58
C PRO A 321 5.11 32.32 11.65
N GLY A 322 3.96 31.84 11.21
CA GLY A 322 2.98 31.17 12.04
C GLY A 322 3.50 29.80 12.42
N PHE A 323 4.41 29.75 13.40
CA PHE A 323 4.51 28.57 14.26
C PHE A 323 3.23 28.52 15.08
N GLY A 324 2.18 27.95 14.50
CA GLY A 324 0.98 27.55 15.21
C GLY A 324 1.32 26.42 16.17
N SER A 325 1.87 26.75 17.32
CA SER A 325 1.91 25.85 18.48
C SER A 325 0.49 25.68 19.00
N ALA A 326 -0.27 24.80 18.35
CA ALA A 326 -1.52 24.25 18.86
C ALA A 326 -1.23 23.23 19.97
N TRP A 327 -0.75 23.75 21.11
CA TRP A 327 -0.78 23.08 22.41
C TRP A 327 -1.53 23.96 23.41
N ASN A 328 -2.73 24.41 23.03
CA ASN A 328 -3.67 24.95 24.00
C ASN A 328 -4.39 23.77 24.67
N ILE A 329 -3.74 23.20 25.69
CA ILE A 329 -4.43 22.45 26.73
C ILE A 329 -5.28 23.48 27.49
N ALA A 330 -6.58 23.44 27.22
CA ALA A 330 -7.57 24.27 27.88
C ALA A 330 -7.54 24.03 29.39
N ASN A 331 -6.92 24.95 30.12
CA ASN A 331 -7.10 25.11 31.56
C ASN A 331 -8.50 25.65 31.83
N LYS A 332 -9.49 24.75 31.94
CA LYS A 332 -10.73 25.04 32.66
C LYS A 332 -10.57 24.64 34.11
N LYS A 333 -10.20 25.61 34.95
CA LYS A 333 -10.52 25.60 36.38
C LYS A 333 -12.02 25.86 36.52
N VAL A 334 -12.78 24.84 36.89
CA VAL A 334 -14.05 25.01 37.59
C VAL A 334 -14.00 24.13 38.82
N ASN A 335 -13.99 24.79 39.98
CA ASN A 335 -14.25 24.19 41.27
C ASN A 335 -15.64 23.54 41.23
N SER A 336 -15.71 22.22 41.41
CA SER A 336 -16.86 21.61 42.06
C SER A 336 -16.41 20.44 42.92
N VAL A 337 -16.69 20.60 44.21
CA VAL A 337 -16.73 19.53 45.20
C VAL A 337 -17.76 18.52 44.72
N LEU A 338 -17.36 17.27 44.42
CA LEU A 338 -18.23 16.10 44.41
C LEU A 338 -17.41 14.80 44.40
N LYS A 339 -17.48 14.10 45.53
CA LYS A 339 -17.39 12.65 45.78
C LYS A 339 -16.50 11.80 44.84
N LYS A 340 -15.48 11.17 45.44
CA LYS A 340 -14.79 9.96 44.96
C LYS A 340 -15.81 8.94 44.40
N PRO A 341 -15.76 8.59 43.10
CA PRO A 341 -16.42 7.39 42.63
C PRO A 341 -15.56 6.16 42.98
N GLN A 342 -16.19 5.17 43.60
CA GLN A 342 -15.65 3.82 43.68
C GLN A 342 -15.39 3.26 42.28
N PRO A 343 -14.42 2.34 42.13
CA PRO A 343 -14.16 1.68 40.86
C PRO A 343 -15.26 0.65 40.58
N SER A 344 -16.36 1.07 39.97
CA SER A 344 -17.28 0.14 39.31
C SER A 344 -16.64 -0.32 38.01
N GLY A 345 -16.54 -1.64 37.85
CA GLY A 345 -15.81 -2.31 36.78
C GLY A 345 -16.14 -1.78 35.39
N SER A 346 -15.23 -0.99 34.83
CA SER A 346 -15.22 -0.66 33.42
C SER A 346 -14.78 -1.89 32.64
N LYS A 347 -15.74 -2.45 31.90
CA LYS A 347 -15.49 -3.43 30.85
C LYS A 347 -14.40 -2.88 29.94
N ALA A 348 -13.24 -3.54 29.94
CA ALA A 348 -12.10 -3.21 29.12
C ALA A 348 -12.53 -3.08 27.66
N ASN A 349 -12.20 -1.93 27.07
CA ASN A 349 -12.46 -1.63 25.68
C ASN A 349 -11.62 -2.60 24.82
N PRO A 350 -12.20 -3.52 24.03
CA PRO A 350 -11.48 -4.64 23.42
C PRO A 350 -10.58 -4.26 22.23
N LYS A 351 -10.23 -2.98 22.08
CA LYS A 351 -9.54 -2.45 20.90
C LYS A 351 -8.14 -1.89 21.15
N PHE A 352 -7.61 -2.03 22.36
CA PHE A 352 -6.17 -1.86 22.58
C PHE A 352 -5.48 -3.23 22.48
N PRO A 353 -4.47 -3.39 21.61
CA PRO A 353 -3.80 -4.69 21.36
C PRO A 353 -2.91 -5.16 22.53
N LEU A 354 -2.94 -4.47 23.68
CA LEU A 354 -2.13 -4.77 24.85
C LEU A 354 -3.05 -5.03 26.04
N ASN A 355 -2.99 -6.25 26.59
CA ASN A 355 -3.65 -6.59 27.84
C ASN A 355 -2.93 -5.88 29.00
N LEU A 356 -3.65 -5.03 29.74
CA LEU A 356 -3.15 -4.31 30.91
C LEU A 356 -3.75 -4.90 32.21
N ASP A 357 -2.99 -4.89 33.30
CA ASP A 357 -3.46 -5.27 34.64
C ASP A 357 -4.36 -4.16 35.25
N ALA A 358 -4.94 -4.43 36.42
CA ALA A 358 -5.78 -3.47 37.14
C ALA A 358 -5.05 -2.17 37.55
N LYS A 359 -3.72 -2.13 37.46
CA LYS A 359 -2.86 -0.96 37.71
C LYS A 359 -2.37 -0.31 36.40
N GLY A 360 -2.87 -0.74 35.24
CA GLY A 360 -2.52 -0.21 33.92
C GLY A 360 -1.17 -0.69 33.36
N ARG A 361 -0.61 -1.79 33.87
CA ARG A 361 0.68 -2.35 33.42
C ARG A 361 0.48 -3.51 32.43
N PRO A 362 1.26 -3.65 31.35
CA PRO A 362 1.10 -4.76 30.42
C PRO A 362 1.32 -6.10 31.11
N THR A 363 0.38 -7.04 30.95
CA THR A 363 0.43 -8.38 31.55
C THR A 363 1.38 -9.33 30.81
N ILE A 364 1.75 -8.98 29.58
CA ILE A 364 2.72 -9.71 28.76
C ILE A 364 3.99 -8.87 28.64
N ALA A 365 5.16 -9.52 28.64
CA ALA A 365 6.43 -8.87 28.41
C ALA A 365 6.43 -8.14 27.06
N VAL A 366 6.37 -6.81 27.09
CA VAL A 366 6.47 -5.98 25.89
C VAL A 366 7.95 -5.80 25.58
N HIS A 367 8.39 -6.32 24.44
CA HIS A 367 9.74 -6.10 23.94
C HIS A 367 9.86 -4.63 23.51
N VAL A 368 10.24 -3.77 24.46
CA VAL A 368 10.72 -2.42 24.14
C VAL A 368 12.00 -2.64 23.34
N GLY A 369 12.02 -2.17 22.09
CA GLY A 369 13.12 -2.38 21.15
C GLY A 369 14.50 -1.99 21.71
N PRO A 370 15.58 -2.24 20.94
CA PRO A 370 16.95 -2.06 21.40
C PRO A 370 17.15 -0.69 22.04
N LYS A 371 17.56 -0.67 23.31
CA LYS A 371 17.84 0.55 24.06
C LYS A 371 19.04 1.25 23.40
N SER A 372 18.78 2.30 22.62
CA SER A 372 19.84 3.16 22.11
C SER A 372 20.34 4.05 23.26
N THR A 373 21.46 3.66 23.88
CA THR A 373 22.22 4.56 24.74
C THR A 373 22.91 5.60 23.87
N ILE A 374 22.30 6.78 23.75
CA ILE A 374 22.93 7.95 23.12
C ILE A 374 24.02 8.45 24.07
N ARG A 375 25.28 8.19 23.74
CA ARG A 375 26.42 8.83 24.42
C ARG A 375 26.52 10.26 23.90
N VAL A 376 26.12 11.22 24.71
CA VAL A 376 26.35 12.65 24.43
C VAL A 376 27.83 12.91 24.67
N GLY A 377 28.59 13.10 23.59
CA GLY A 377 29.99 13.52 23.69
C GLY A 377 30.06 14.94 24.24
N GLN A 378 30.88 15.14 25.29
CA GLN A 378 31.21 16.49 25.76
C GLN A 378 32.06 17.20 24.71
N PRO A 379 31.75 18.47 24.38
CA PRO A 379 32.60 19.28 23.53
C PRO A 379 33.91 19.62 24.27
N PHE A 380 35.03 19.50 23.55
CA PHE A 380 36.35 20.01 23.96
C PHE A 380 36.45 21.51 23.74
#